data_AF-A0A1J5PWT5-F1
#
_entry.id   AF-A0A1J5PWT5-F1
#
_cell.length_a   1.000
_cell.length_b   1.000
_cell.length_c   1.000
_cell.angle_alpha   90.00
_cell.angle_beta   90.00
_cell.angle_gamma   90.00
#
_symmetry.space_group_name_H-M   'P 1'
#
loop_
_entity.id
_entity.type
_entity.pdbx_description
1 polymer ?
#
loop_
_entity_poly.entity_id
_entity_poly.type
_entity_poly.pdbx_seq_one_letter_code
_entity_poly.pdbx_strand_id
1 'polypeptide(L)'
;MTGPYIDNSKLDYLVSKVGGATQMATTAPINTRYQFRGSFIGDYTDLAVGSDEVAHPMWTDTNNTQPVNWFYGTNFGGLLANQQDVVTNALHF
;
A
#
# COMPACT_ATOMS: atom_id res chain seq x y z
N MET A 1 -1.07 -21.39 -0.86
CA MET A 1 -0.97 -21.61 0.60
C MET A 1 -0.36 -20.34 1.19
N THR A 2 -1.06 -19.65 2.07
CA THR A 2 -0.50 -18.51 2.80
C THR A 2 0.53 -19.04 3.79
N GLY A 3 1.74 -18.48 3.81
CA GLY A 3 2.84 -18.89 4.69
C GLY A 3 2.53 -18.76 6.19
N PRO A 4 3.54 -18.92 7.06
CA PRO A 4 3.35 -18.82 8.51
C PRO A 4 2.63 -17.51 8.90
N TYR A 5 1.75 -17.61 9.88
CA TYR A 5 0.97 -16.49 10.40
C TYR A 5 1.92 -15.44 11.01
N ILE A 6 1.92 -14.25 10.43
CA ILE A 6 2.60 -13.07 10.96
C ILE A 6 1.50 -12.22 11.58
N ASP A 7 1.62 -11.87 12.87
CA ASP A 7 0.75 -10.89 13.51
C ASP A 7 0.99 -9.52 12.87
N ASN A 8 0.25 -9.24 11.81
CA ASN A 8 0.15 -7.96 11.15
C ASN A 8 -1.29 -7.49 11.20
N SER A 9 -1.46 -6.20 11.41
CA SER A 9 -2.77 -5.56 11.26
C SER A 9 -3.19 -5.68 9.80
N LYS A 10 -4.19 -6.49 9.51
CA LYS A 10 -4.85 -6.47 8.20
C LYS A 10 -5.81 -5.29 8.18
N LEU A 11 -5.61 -4.34 7.26
CA LEU A 11 -6.47 -3.17 7.10
C LEU A 11 -7.15 -3.19 5.73
N ASP A 12 -8.46 -2.99 5.71
CA ASP A 12 -9.19 -2.63 4.49
C ASP A 12 -9.45 -1.11 4.53
N TYR A 13 -9.18 -0.41 3.43
CA TYR A 13 -9.37 1.04 3.37
C TYR A 13 -10.66 1.37 2.63
N LEU A 14 -11.59 2.06 3.30
CA LEU A 14 -12.89 2.45 2.75
C LEU A 14 -13.01 3.97 2.69
N VAL A 15 -13.70 4.45 1.66
CA VAL A 15 -14.04 5.87 1.47
C VAL A 15 -15.56 6.00 1.40
N SER A 16 -16.13 6.93 2.18
CA SER A 16 -17.57 7.17 2.25
C SER A 16 -17.90 8.61 1.88
N LYS A 17 -18.88 8.79 0.98
CA LYS A 17 -19.49 10.10 0.71
C LYS A 17 -20.57 10.38 1.76
N VAL A 18 -20.58 11.58 2.32
CA VAL A 18 -21.61 12.00 3.29
C VAL A 18 -22.98 11.95 2.62
N GLY A 19 -23.89 11.14 3.14
CA GLY A 19 -25.22 10.90 2.54
C GLY A 19 -25.21 10.08 1.25
N GLY A 20 -24.08 9.49 0.87
CA GLY A 20 -23.90 8.72 -0.35
C GLY A 20 -23.41 7.29 -0.11
N ALA A 21 -22.77 6.72 -1.13
CA ALA A 21 -22.23 5.37 -1.08
C ALA A 21 -20.90 5.29 -0.31
N THR A 22 -20.59 4.09 0.16
CA THR A 22 -19.26 3.69 0.64
C THR A 22 -18.62 2.79 -0.41
N GLN A 23 -17.36 3.06 -0.76
CA GLN A 23 -16.58 2.26 -1.68
C GLN A 23 -15.29 1.78 -1.02
N MET A 24 -14.87 0.57 -1.35
CA MET A 24 -13.58 0.03 -0.91
C MET A 24 -12.48 0.58 -1.82
N ALA A 25 -11.50 1.28 -1.24
CA ALA A 25 -10.38 1.86 -1.96
C ALA A 25 -9.35 0.81 -2.40
N THR A 26 -9.14 -0.17 -1.54
CA THR A 26 -8.14 -1.23 -1.70
C THR A 26 -8.71 -2.41 -2.48
N THR A 27 -7.94 -2.95 -3.43
CA THR A 27 -8.30 -4.19 -4.16
C THR A 27 -7.93 -5.46 -3.41
N ALA A 28 -7.02 -5.35 -2.44
CA ALA A 28 -6.60 -6.39 -1.51
C ALA A 28 -6.25 -5.74 -0.16
N PRO A 29 -6.27 -6.50 0.95
CA PRO A 29 -6.00 -5.92 2.26
C PRO A 29 -4.59 -5.34 2.36
N ILE A 30 -4.49 -4.15 2.94
CA ILE A 30 -3.23 -3.55 3.34
C ILE A 30 -2.66 -4.42 4.45
N ASN A 31 -1.45 -4.90 4.22
CA ASN A 31 -0.83 -5.86 5.10
C ASN A 31 0.70 -5.72 4.99
N THR A 32 1.29 -5.00 5.93
CA THR A 32 2.74 -4.90 6.05
C THR A 32 3.32 -6.25 6.48
N ARG A 33 4.07 -6.90 5.58
CA ARG A 33 4.64 -8.25 5.79
C ARG A 33 6.14 -8.34 5.63
N TYR A 34 6.67 -7.59 4.66
CA TYR A 34 8.02 -7.82 4.16
C TYR A 34 8.74 -6.49 4.00
N GLN A 35 10.04 -6.50 4.23
CA GLN A 35 10.89 -5.33 4.03
C GLN A 35 12.28 -5.76 3.61
N PHE A 36 12.74 -5.20 2.50
CA PHE A 36 14.14 -5.26 2.12
C PHE A 36 14.93 -4.21 2.90
N ARG A 37 15.53 -4.64 4.01
CA ARG A 37 16.41 -3.85 4.87
C ARG A 37 15.75 -2.58 5.46
N GLY A 38 16.23 -2.15 6.62
CA GLY A 38 15.65 -1.02 7.36
C GLY A 38 15.01 -1.48 8.68
N SER A 39 14.77 -0.52 9.56
CA SER A 39 14.30 -0.76 10.93
C SER A 39 12.82 -0.43 11.14
N PHE A 40 12.14 0.08 10.11
CA PHE A 40 10.75 0.52 10.18
C PHE A 40 10.04 0.36 8.83
N ILE A 41 8.82 -0.16 8.89
CA ILE A 41 7.77 -0.17 7.86
C ILE A 41 6.45 0.10 8.54
N GLY A 42 5.54 0.78 7.85
CA GLY A 42 4.21 1.07 8.36
C GLY A 42 3.18 1.07 7.24
N ASP A 43 1.95 0.75 7.60
CA ASP A 43 0.79 0.92 6.74
C ASP A 43 0.37 2.40 6.78
N TYR A 44 0.77 3.16 5.78
CA TYR A 44 0.36 4.55 5.61
C TYR A 44 -0.86 4.62 4.70
N THR A 45 -1.81 5.48 5.04
CA THR A 45 -2.97 5.80 4.20
C THR A 45 -3.14 7.31 4.11
N ASP A 46 -3.57 7.78 2.94
CA ASP A 46 -3.94 9.18 2.70
C ASP A 46 -5.10 9.27 1.71
N LEU A 47 -5.76 10.43 1.66
CA LEU A 47 -6.92 10.69 0.82
C LEU A 47 -6.94 12.14 0.37
N ALA A 48 -6.91 12.36 -0.94
CA ALA A 48 -7.29 13.63 -1.55
C ALA A 48 -8.67 13.50 -2.22
N VAL A 49 -9.51 14.54 -2.14
CA VAL A 49 -10.83 14.55 -2.78
C VAL A 49 -10.96 15.84 -3.59
N GLY A 50 -11.33 15.71 -4.87
CA GLY A 50 -11.57 16.83 -5.77
C GLY A 50 -13.01 17.34 -5.71
N SER A 51 -13.23 18.55 -6.24
CA SER A 51 -14.58 19.10 -6.43
C SER A 51 -15.40 18.40 -7.53
N ASP A 52 -14.77 17.49 -8.27
CA ASP A 52 -15.34 16.61 -9.29
C ASP A 52 -15.91 15.31 -8.70
N GLU A 53 -16.00 15.22 -7.37
CA GLU A 53 -16.46 14.04 -6.63
C GLU A 53 -15.60 12.78 -6.85
N VAL A 54 -14.35 12.97 -7.28
CA VAL A 54 -13.36 11.91 -7.37
C VAL A 54 -12.48 11.89 -6.13
N ALA A 55 -12.39 10.72 -5.51
CA ALA A 55 -11.51 10.47 -4.39
C ALA A 55 -10.24 9.75 -4.87
N HIS A 56 -9.09 10.21 -4.41
CA HIS A 56 -7.77 9.68 -4.72
C HIS A 56 -7.13 9.12 -3.45
N PRO A 57 -7.55 7.92 -3.00
CA PRO A 57 -6.91 7.24 -1.88
C PRO A 57 -5.52 6.74 -2.27
N MET A 58 -4.61 6.81 -1.30
CA MET A 58 -3.25 6.31 -1.35
C MET A 58 -3.01 5.37 -0.18
N TRP A 59 -2.27 4.29 -0.41
CA TRP A 59 -1.74 3.46 0.66
C TRP A 59 -0.38 2.87 0.31
N THR A 60 0.32 2.35 1.31
CA THR A 60 1.58 1.66 1.11
C THR A 60 1.38 0.15 1.09
N ASP A 61 1.98 -0.53 0.12
CA ASP A 61 1.99 -1.99 0.02
C ASP A 61 3.42 -2.53 0.16
N THR A 62 3.58 -3.69 0.80
CA THR A 62 4.87 -4.38 0.91
C THR A 62 4.86 -5.77 0.28
N ASN A 63 3.72 -6.18 -0.27
CA ASN A 63 3.54 -7.54 -0.77
C ASN A 63 4.12 -7.73 -2.17
N ASN A 64 4.20 -6.67 -2.98
CA ASN A 64 4.81 -6.75 -4.29
C ASN A 64 6.35 -6.87 -4.23
N THR A 65 6.92 -7.67 -5.13
CA THR A 65 8.37 -7.77 -5.31
C THR A 65 8.83 -6.85 -6.42
N GLN A 66 9.88 -6.08 -6.16
CA GLN A 66 10.41 -5.08 -7.08
C GLN A 66 11.94 -5.18 -7.17
N PRO A 67 12.54 -4.83 -8.33
CA PRO A 67 13.99 -4.87 -8.51
C PRO A 67 14.66 -3.71 -7.75
N VAL A 68 15.50 -4.06 -6.79
CA VAL A 68 16.32 -3.09 -6.06
C VAL A 68 17.66 -2.95 -6.76
N ASN A 69 17.88 -1.78 -7.37
CA ASN A 69 19.18 -1.46 -7.99
C ASN A 69 20.12 -0.78 -6.99
N TRP A 70 19.63 0.21 -6.23
CA TRP A 70 20.45 0.96 -5.28
C TRP A 70 19.73 1.09 -3.94
N PHE A 71 20.45 0.85 -2.84
CA PHE A 71 19.95 1.04 -1.48
C PHE A 71 21.10 1.44 -0.55
N TYR A 72 20.97 2.57 0.15
CA TYR A 72 22.03 3.21 0.95
C TYR A 72 23.42 3.18 0.29
N GLY A 73 23.50 3.62 -0.97
CA GLY A 73 24.76 3.72 -1.71
C GLY A 73 25.37 2.40 -2.18
N THR A 74 24.73 1.26 -1.91
CA THR A 74 25.16 -0.05 -2.41
C THR A 74 24.32 -0.46 -3.61
N ASN A 75 24.97 -0.94 -4.67
CA ASN A 75 24.29 -1.49 -5.84
C ASN A 75 24.01 -2.99 -5.66
N PHE A 76 22.76 -3.42 -5.82
CA PHE A 76 22.30 -4.81 -5.65
C PHE A 76 22.01 -5.53 -6.96
N GLY A 77 22.27 -4.90 -8.11
CA GLY A 77 22.16 -5.54 -9.42
C GLY A 77 20.73 -5.95 -9.80
N GLY A 78 19.72 -5.24 -9.30
CA GLY A 78 18.31 -5.53 -9.58
C GLY A 78 17.75 -6.71 -8.77
N LEU A 79 18.32 -6.98 -7.59
CA LEU A 79 17.81 -7.99 -6.66
C LEU A 79 16.29 -7.82 -6.47
N LEU A 80 15.53 -8.87 -6.78
CA LEU A 80 14.10 -8.89 -6.49
C LEU A 80 13.90 -9.00 -4.98
N ALA A 81 13.25 -8.00 -4.41
CA ALA A 81 12.93 -7.97 -3.00
C ALA A 81 11.58 -7.28 -2.77
N ASN A 82 10.95 -7.62 -1.65
CA ASN A 82 9.79 -6.89 -1.19
C ASN A 82 10.21 -5.56 -0.58
N GLN A 83 9.60 -4.47 -1.05
CA GLN A 83 9.78 -3.14 -0.48
C GLN A 83 8.45 -2.42 -0.41
N GLN A 84 8.41 -1.38 0.43
CA GLN A 84 7.29 -0.46 0.49
C GLN A 84 7.14 0.23 -0.87
N ASP A 85 6.00 0.00 -1.49
CA ASP A 85 5.56 0.64 -2.71
C ASP A 85 4.33 1.52 -2.41
N VAL A 86 4.10 2.50 -3.26
CA VAL A 86 2.94 3.38 -3.20
C VAL A 86 1.88 2.85 -4.14
N VAL A 87 0.69 2.66 -3.61
CA VAL A 87 -0.49 2.33 -4.42
C VAL A 87 -1.47 3.49 -4.35
N THR A 88 -2.01 3.85 -5.50
CA THR A 88 -3.05 4.88 -5.64
C THR A 88 -4.23 4.29 -6.40
N ASN A 89 -5.43 4.78 -6.09
CA ASN A 89 -6.64 4.46 -6.84
C ASN A 89 -7.45 5.74 -7.11
N ALA A 90 -8.48 5.63 -7.97
CA ALA A 90 -9.47 6.67 -8.19
C ALA A 90 -10.87 6.09 -7.97
N LEU A 91 -11.65 6.73 -7.10
CA LEU A 91 -13.02 6.32 -6.79
C LEU A 91 -13.98 7.44 -7.20
N HIS A 92 -14.93 7.11 -8.06
CA HIS A 92 -15.97 8.04 -8.52
C HIS A 92 -17.23 7.85 -7.70
N PHE A 93 -17.78 8.93 -7.13
CA PHE A 93 -18.99 8.91 -6.31
C PHE A 93 -20.20 9.61 -6.96
#